data_AF-A0A401FZ65-F1
#
_entry.id   AF-A0A401FZ65-F1
#
_cell.length_a   1.000
_cell.length_b   1.000
_cell.length_c   1.000
_cell.angle_alpha   90.00
_cell.angle_beta   90.00
_cell.angle_gamma   90.00
#
_symmetry.space_group_name_H-M   'P 1'
#
loop_
_entity.id
_entity.type
_entity.pdbx_description
1 polymer ?
#
loop_
_entity_poly.entity_id
_entity_poly.type
_entity_poly.pdbx_seq_one_letter_code
_entity_poly.pdbx_strand_id
1 'polypeptide(L)' 'MKPEIIKSRFRMMAHQIIPRQALEHLREEHVKIFLCEPNPDKWPEELGHLKQYVQENMDA' A
#
# COMPACT_ATOMS: atom_id res chain seq x y z
N MET A 1 -19.38 2.74 7.14
CA MET A 1 -18.92 2.70 5.73
C MET A 1 -18.00 1.52 5.55
N LYS A 2 -18.14 0.75 4.46
CA LYS A 2 -17.13 -0.25 4.10
C LYS A 2 -15.89 0.52 3.61
N PRO A 3 -14.67 0.16 4.02
CA PRO A 3 -13.48 0.79 3.49
C PRO A 3 -13.41 0.53 1.97
N GLU A 4 -13.21 1.60 1.20
CA GLU A 4 -13.09 1.52 -0.25
C GLU A 4 -11.65 1.14 -0.62
N ILE A 5 -11.50 0.10 -1.44
CA ILE A 5 -10.19 -0.36 -1.88
C ILE A 5 -9.66 0.59 -2.97
N ILE A 6 -8.45 1.09 -2.74
CA ILE A 6 -7.68 1.90 -3.68
C ILE A 6 -7.13 0.97 -4.76
N LYS A 7 -7.82 0.91 -5.89
CA LYS A 7 -7.56 -0.04 -6.99
C LYS A 7 -6.14 0.04 -7.55
N SER A 8 -5.51 1.21 -7.57
CA SER A 8 -4.12 1.38 -8.02
C SER A 8 -3.15 0.58 -7.14
N ARG A 9 -3.32 0.63 -5.83
CA ARG A 9 -2.49 -0.11 -4.86
C ARG A 9 -2.68 -1.62 -4.95
N PHE A 10 -3.92 -2.07 -5.18
CA PHE A 10 -4.19 -3.48 -5.48
C PHE A 10 -3.45 -3.93 -6.74
N ARG A 11 -3.48 -3.13 -7.81
CA ARG A 11 -2.72 -3.40 -9.04
C ARG A 11 -1.22 -3.43 -8.78
N MET A 12 -0.66 -2.51 -8.00
CA MET A 12 0.78 -2.51 -7.68
C MET A 12 1.24 -3.82 -7.05
N MET A 13 0.44 -4.38 -6.14
CA MET A 13 0.71 -5.70 -5.55
C MET A 13 0.57 -6.82 -6.60
N ALA A 14 -0.49 -6.82 -7.40
CA ALA A 14 -0.73 -7.86 -8.40
C ALA A 14 0.32 -7.89 -9.53
N HIS A 15 0.82 -6.72 -9.92
CA HIS A 15 1.82 -6.55 -10.98
C HIS A 15 3.26 -6.57 -10.46
N GLN A 16 3.48 -6.87 -9.17
CA GLN A 16 4.82 -6.91 -8.55
C GLN A 16 5.61 -5.60 -8.66
N ILE A 17 4.91 -4.46 -8.75
CA ILE A 17 5.53 -3.13 -8.64
C ILE A 17 6.11 -2.95 -7.24
N ILE A 18 5.39 -3.46 -6.24
CA ILE A 18 5.93 -3.62 -4.89
C ILE A 18 6.55 -5.02 -4.82
N PRO A 19 7.87 -5.15 -4.54
CA PRO A 19 8.52 -6.44 -4.43
C PRO A 19 7.94 -7.24 -3.27
N ARG A 20 7.82 -8.56 -3.45
CA ARG A 20 7.18 -9.45 -2.46
C ARG A 20 7.82 -9.34 -1.06
N GLN A 21 9.14 -9.18 -1.01
CA GLN A 21 9.92 -9.02 0.23
C GLN A 21 9.48 -7.78 1.03
N ALA A 22 9.04 -6.71 0.36
CA ALA A 22 8.51 -5.52 1.02
C ALA A 22 7.12 -5.76 1.65
N LEU A 23 6.43 -6.85 1.28
CA LEU A 23 5.12 -7.22 1.82
C LEU A 23 5.20 -8.37 2.84
N GLU A 24 6.29 -9.15 2.85
CA GLU A 24 6.43 -10.38 3.65
C GLU A 24 6.29 -10.18 5.17
N HIS A 25 6.74 -9.02 5.68
CA HIS A 25 6.68 -8.71 7.11
C HIS A 25 5.35 -8.04 7.52
N LEU A 26 4.45 -7.79 6.58
CA LEU A 26 3.19 -7.09 6.84
C LEU A 26 2.12 -8.05 7.33
N ARG A 27 1.41 -7.63 8.38
CA ARG A 27 0.19 -8.29 8.83
C ARG A 27 -0.97 -7.97 7.90
N GLU A 28 -2.01 -8.79 7.92
CA GLU A 28 -3.25 -8.56 7.16
C GLU A 28 -3.83 -7.16 7.41
N GLU A 29 -3.79 -6.69 8.66
CA GLU A 29 -4.22 -5.34 9.04
C GLU A 29 -3.42 -4.24 8.33
N HIS A 30 -2.10 -4.41 8.20
CA HIS A 30 -1.24 -3.47 7.50
C HIS A 30 -1.56 -3.45 6.00
N VAL A 31 -1.78 -4.62 5.39
CA VAL A 31 -2.20 -4.72 3.98
C VAL A 31 -3.56 -4.05 3.77
N LYS A 32 -4.50 -4.22 4.70
CA LYS A 32 -5.81 -3.56 4.64
C LYS A 32 -5.68 -2.04 4.73
N ILE A 33 -4.85 -1.52 5.63
CA ILE A 33 -4.56 -0.08 5.73
C ILE A 33 -3.96 0.43 4.42
N PHE A 34 -2.94 -0.24 3.89
CA PHE A 34 -2.33 0.10 2.61
C PHE A 34 -3.37 0.18 1.49
N LEU A 35 -4.32 -0.76 1.43
CA LEU A 35 -5.36 -0.79 0.41
C LEU A 35 -6.47 0.25 0.61
N CYS A 36 -6.70 0.78 1.82
CA CYS A 36 -7.91 1.55 2.12
C CYS A 36 -7.67 2.98 2.64
N GLU A 37 -6.53 3.28 3.27
CA GLU A 37 -6.24 4.61 3.82
C GLU A 37 -5.56 5.49 2.77
N PRO A 38 -6.25 6.47 2.17
CA PRO A 38 -5.69 7.28 1.09
C PRO A 38 -4.48 8.12 1.54
N ASN A 39 -4.42 8.57 2.80
CA ASN A 39 -3.35 9.43 3.28
C ASN A 39 -2.17 8.61 3.86
N PRO A 40 -0.99 8.60 3.20
CA PRO A 40 0.17 7.87 3.70
C PRO A 40 0.70 8.36 5.06
N ASP A 41 0.38 9.59 5.48
CA ASP A 41 0.79 10.11 6.78
C ASP A 41 0.00 9.53 7.95
N LYS A 42 -1.12 8.84 7.66
CA LYS A 42 -1.89 8.09 8.65
C LYS A 42 -1.48 6.62 8.74
N TRP A 43 -0.53 6.19 7.92
CA TRP A 43 -0.09 4.81 7.94
C TRP A 43 0.78 4.52 9.17
N PRO A 44 0.71 3.30 9.71
CA PRO A 44 1.64 2.84 10.73
C PRO A 44 3.07 2.79 10.18
N GLU A 45 4.06 2.84 11.07
CA GLU A 45 5.49 2.89 10.73
C GLU A 45 5.93 1.69 9.88
N GLU A 46 5.32 0.52 10.10
CA GLU A 46 5.56 -0.70 9.34
C GLU A 46 5.19 -0.60 7.86
N LEU A 47 4.40 0.40 7.46
CA LEU A 47 4.09 0.71 6.06
C LEU A 47 4.93 1.87 5.50
N GLY A 48 5.81 2.47 6.31
CA GLY A 48 6.59 3.65 5.94
C GLY A 48 7.42 3.44 4.68
N HIS A 49 8.03 2.25 4.52
CA HIS A 49 8.78 1.91 3.32
C HIS A 49 7.91 1.81 2.07
N LEU A 50 6.60 1.58 2.19
CA LEU A 50 5.73 1.51 1.02
C LEU A 50 5.41 2.87 0.39
N LYS A 51 5.70 3.99 1.09
CA LYS A 51 5.42 5.34 0.59
C LYS A 51 6.12 5.63 -0.74
N GLN A 52 7.34 5.11 -0.92
CA GLN A 52 8.14 5.30 -2.15
C GLN A 52 7.38 4.81 -3.39
N TYR A 53 6.75 3.64 -3.32
CA TYR A 53 6.05 3.05 -4.46
C TYR A 53 4.79 3.84 -4.82
N VAL A 54 4.11 4.45 -3.84
CA VAL A 54 2.91 5.25 -4.10
C VAL A 54 3.27 6.59 -4.72
N GLN A 55 4.35 7.24 -4.27
CA GLN A 55 4.82 8.49 -4.86
C GLN A 55 5.22 8.29 -6.34
N GLU A 56 5.98 7.24 -6.64
CA GLU A 56 6.44 6.94 -8.00
C GLU A 56 5.32 6.55 -8.98
N ASN A 57 4.17 6.06 -8.48
CA ASN A 57 3.05 5.58 -9.30
C ASN A 57 1.84 6.53 -9.30
N MET A 58 1.92 7.67 -8.61
CA MET A 58 0.85 8.70 -8.65
C MET A 58 1.02 9.69 -9.81
N ASP A 59 2.23 9.82 -10.35
CA ASP A 59 2.57 10.76 -11.43
C ASP A 59 2.58 10.14 -12.85
N ALA A 60 2.05 8.92 -13.01
CA ALA A 60 2.03 8.17 -14.27
C ALA A 60 0.62 7.94 -14.83
#